data_AF-A0A960TLU3-F1
#
_entry.id   AF-A0A960TLU3-F1
#
_cell.length_a   1.000
_cell.length_b   1.000
_cell.length_c   1.000
_cell.angle_alpha   90.00
_cell.angle_beta   90.00
_cell.angle_gamma   90.00
#
_symmetry.space_group_name_H-M   'P 1'
#
loop_
_entity.id
_entity.type
_entity.pdbx_description
1 polymer ?
#
loop_
_entity_poly.entity_id
_entity_poly.type
_entity_poly.pdbx_seq_one_letter_code
_entity_poly.pdbx_strand_id
1 'polypeptide(L)'
;MKEYPIQFEISGSAAMWTRPDTGAAPVSYPAPTFSAVRGICDSIARLKSAYIKPTKVEICAPIRYHKYTTNYGGPKRKDLKNSYQLPATILIDVCYRIYGIAEERAVKPLHTNHLHHLQEMFMRRLEKGQFYEMPCLGWREFVPNYIGKFREATKVESSLEINIPSMLHSVFESNEAYSPIYKQNIWIKNGVLNYAE
;
A
#
# COMPACT_ATOMS: atom_id res chain seq x y z
N MET A 1 -17.17 -14.38 15.36
CA MET A 1 -17.35 -12.91 15.32
C MET A 1 -17.70 -12.56 13.88
N LYS A 2 -18.58 -11.58 13.61
CA LYS A 2 -18.96 -11.24 12.21
C LYS A 2 -17.81 -10.49 11.54
N GLU A 3 -17.36 -10.98 10.39
CA GLU A 3 -16.31 -10.33 9.59
C GLU A 3 -16.89 -9.26 8.65
N TYR A 4 -16.10 -8.21 8.40
CA TYR A 4 -16.45 -7.12 7.49
C TYR A 4 -15.37 -6.99 6.41
N PRO A 5 -15.44 -7.83 5.35
CA PRO A 5 -14.44 -7.83 4.29
C PRO A 5 -14.59 -6.63 3.38
N ILE A 6 -13.46 -6.18 2.83
CA ILE A 6 -13.35 -5.07 1.89
C ILE A 6 -12.47 -5.54 0.73
N GLN A 7 -12.86 -5.15 -0.47
CA GLN A 7 -12.08 -5.38 -1.67
C GLN A 7 -12.17 -4.19 -2.61
N PHE A 8 -11.06 -3.80 -3.21
CA PHE A 8 -11.01 -2.70 -4.17
C PHE A 8 -9.79 -2.82 -5.09
N GLU A 9 -9.88 -2.22 -6.26
CA GLU A 9 -8.82 -2.17 -7.24
C GLU A 9 -8.17 -0.79 -7.22
N ILE A 10 -6.85 -0.77 -7.42
CA ILE A 10 -6.06 0.44 -7.53
C ILE A 10 -5.02 0.28 -8.65
N SER A 11 -4.90 1.30 -9.50
CA SER A 11 -3.86 1.33 -10.54
C SER A 11 -3.26 2.72 -10.68
N GLY A 12 -2.03 2.79 -11.18
CA GLY A 12 -1.35 4.06 -11.41
C GLY A 12 -0.17 3.91 -12.37
N SER A 13 0.30 5.03 -12.92
CA SER A 13 1.41 5.04 -13.86
C SER A 13 2.74 4.63 -13.23
N ALA A 14 2.90 4.82 -11.93
CA ALA A 14 4.12 4.51 -11.18
C ALA A 14 3.79 4.07 -9.74
N ALA A 15 4.69 3.29 -9.13
CA ALA A 15 4.64 2.97 -7.71
C ALA A 15 6.04 2.74 -7.14
N MET A 16 6.19 2.97 -5.83
CA MET A 16 7.45 2.81 -5.14
C MET A 16 7.30 2.20 -3.74
N TRP A 17 7.37 0.88 -3.67
CA TRP A 17 7.33 0.11 -2.44
C TRP A 17 8.76 -0.02 -1.89
N THR A 18 9.28 1.05 -1.30
CA THR A 18 10.72 1.17 -1.03
C THR A 18 11.28 0.01 -0.19
N ARG A 19 12.33 -0.62 -0.71
CA ARG A 19 13.15 -1.59 0.00
C ARG A 19 14.10 -0.87 0.97
N PRO A 20 14.01 -1.10 2.29
CA PRO A 20 14.82 -0.38 3.25
C PRO A 20 16.32 -0.74 3.20
N ASP A 21 16.68 -1.87 2.59
CA ASP A 21 18.06 -2.35 2.44
C ASP A 21 18.82 -1.70 1.26
N THR A 22 18.18 -0.84 0.46
CA THR A 22 18.74 -0.34 -0.80
C THR A 22 19.43 1.04 -0.71
N GLY A 23 19.46 1.63 0.49
CA GLY A 23 20.27 2.81 0.79
C GLY A 23 19.92 4.03 -0.06
N ALA A 24 20.94 4.68 -0.65
CA ALA A 24 20.82 5.98 -1.31
C ALA A 24 20.22 5.93 -2.73
N ALA A 25 20.04 4.74 -3.31
CA ALA A 25 19.42 4.55 -4.62
C ALA A 25 18.26 3.56 -4.48
N PRO A 26 17.13 3.99 -3.90
CA PRO A 26 16.11 3.07 -3.44
C PRO A 26 15.48 2.28 -4.58
N VAL A 27 15.22 0.99 -4.34
CA VAL A 27 14.55 0.08 -5.30
C VAL A 27 13.21 -0.34 -4.73
N SER A 28 12.19 -0.43 -5.58
CA SER A 28 10.88 -0.92 -5.18
C SER A 28 10.89 -2.44 -4.94
N TYR A 29 10.10 -2.90 -3.97
CA TYR A 29 9.59 -4.26 -3.95
C TYR A 29 8.71 -4.51 -5.18
N PRO A 30 8.53 -5.79 -5.59
CA PRO A 30 7.64 -6.17 -6.69
C PRO A 30 6.15 -5.92 -6.40
N ALA A 31 5.77 -5.78 -5.13
CA ALA A 31 4.39 -5.65 -4.65
C ALA A 31 4.32 -4.72 -3.43
N PRO A 32 3.14 -4.13 -3.13
CA PRO A 32 2.98 -3.29 -1.96
C PRO A 32 3.19 -4.05 -0.66
N THR A 33 3.81 -3.38 0.32
CA THR A 33 3.95 -3.90 1.68
C THR A 33 2.61 -3.86 2.43
N PHE A 34 2.48 -4.67 3.48
CA PHE A 34 1.30 -4.63 4.35
C PHE A 34 1.00 -3.21 4.86
N SER A 35 2.03 -2.52 5.38
CA SER A 35 1.92 -1.14 5.85
C SER A 35 1.52 -0.15 4.76
N ALA A 36 2.00 -0.31 3.53
CA ALA A 36 1.60 0.53 2.41
C ALA A 36 0.11 0.34 2.06
N VAL A 37 -0.36 -0.91 2.00
CA VAL A 37 -1.79 -1.21 1.76
C VAL A 37 -2.66 -0.68 2.89
N ARG A 38 -2.24 -0.85 4.15
CA ARG A 38 -2.92 -0.25 5.30
C ARG A 38 -3.01 1.28 5.17
N GLY A 39 -1.92 1.93 4.76
CA GLY A 39 -1.88 3.38 4.53
C GLY A 39 -2.85 3.84 3.43
N ILE A 40 -2.93 3.10 2.32
CA ILE A 40 -3.92 3.34 1.26
C ILE A 40 -5.35 3.23 1.82
N CYS A 41 -5.63 2.19 2.60
CA CYS A 41 -6.94 2.01 3.21
C CYS A 41 -7.32 3.15 4.17
N ASP A 42 -6.40 3.54 5.05
CA ASP A 42 -6.58 4.66 5.98
C ASP A 42 -6.76 5.99 5.23
N SER A 43 -6.16 6.14 4.05
CA SER A 43 -6.31 7.33 3.19
C SER A 43 -7.72 7.43 2.61
N ILE A 44 -8.37 6.30 2.32
CA ILE A 44 -9.76 6.27 1.85
C ILE A 44 -10.71 6.53 3.01
N ALA A 45 -10.60 5.76 4.10
CA ALA A 45 -11.47 5.86 5.26
C ALA A 45 -10.70 5.61 6.55
N ARG A 46 -10.63 6.62 7.42
CA ARG A 46 -9.94 6.56 8.71
C ARG A 46 -10.94 6.59 9.86
N LEU A 47 -10.77 5.66 10.79
CA LEU A 47 -11.49 5.66 12.08
C LEU A 47 -10.48 5.42 13.21
N LYS A 48 -10.73 5.99 14.40
CA LYS A 48 -9.82 5.84 15.54
C LYS A 48 -9.89 4.45 16.18
N SER A 49 -11.10 3.86 16.22
CA SER A 49 -11.37 2.60 16.91
C SER A 49 -11.19 1.35 16.04
N ALA A 50 -11.13 1.50 14.72
CA ALA A 50 -10.98 0.38 13.79
C ALA A 50 -10.10 0.78 12.61
N TYR A 51 -9.52 -0.23 11.96
CA TYR A 51 -8.72 -0.06 10.74
C TYR A 51 -9.01 -1.22 9.78
N ILE A 52 -8.62 -1.07 8.53
CA ILE A 52 -8.69 -2.16 7.55
C ILE A 52 -7.35 -2.89 7.59
N LYS A 53 -7.36 -4.15 8.02
CA LYS A 53 -6.20 -5.02 7.96
C LYS A 53 -6.10 -5.64 6.58
N PRO A 54 -5.04 -5.37 5.81
CA PRO A 54 -4.78 -6.06 4.56
C PRO A 54 -4.62 -7.57 4.77
N THR A 55 -5.26 -8.37 3.93
CA THR A 55 -5.16 -9.84 3.98
C THR A 55 -4.33 -10.37 2.82
N LYS A 56 -4.59 -9.89 1.61
CA LYS A 56 -3.82 -10.22 0.41
C LYS A 56 -3.86 -9.08 -0.62
N VAL A 57 -2.93 -9.15 -1.55
CA VAL A 57 -2.96 -8.35 -2.79
C VAL A 57 -2.77 -9.27 -3.99
N GLU A 58 -3.51 -9.00 -5.06
CA GLU A 58 -3.34 -9.63 -6.35
C GLU A 58 -2.70 -8.62 -7.30
N ILE A 59 -1.67 -9.05 -8.01
CA ILE A 59 -0.94 -8.25 -8.99
C ILE A 59 -1.64 -8.46 -10.33
N CYS A 60 -2.10 -7.38 -10.94
CA CYS A 60 -2.95 -7.42 -12.14
C CYS A 60 -2.28 -6.80 -13.37
N ALA A 61 -0.99 -6.50 -13.28
CA ALA A 61 -0.17 -6.01 -14.39
C ALA A 61 1.23 -6.63 -14.31
N PRO A 62 1.90 -6.86 -15.45
CA PRO A 62 3.28 -7.36 -15.47
C PRO A 62 4.22 -6.44 -14.69
N ILE A 63 5.10 -7.04 -13.89
CA ILE A 63 6.10 -6.28 -13.12
C ILE A 63 7.13 -5.70 -14.07
N ARG A 64 7.15 -4.38 -14.15
CA ARG A 64 8.11 -3.61 -14.95
C ARG A 64 8.77 -2.56 -14.08
N TYR A 65 10.10 -2.59 -14.05
CA TYR A 65 10.91 -1.60 -13.36
C TYR A 65 11.38 -0.51 -14.30
N HIS A 66 11.47 0.72 -13.80
CA HIS A 66 11.97 1.86 -14.54
C HIS A 66 12.93 2.69 -13.68
N LYS A 67 13.96 3.27 -14.30
CA LYS A 67 14.84 4.24 -13.65
C LYS A 67 14.10 5.56 -13.53
N TYR A 68 14.01 6.08 -12.32
CA TYR A 68 13.41 7.36 -12.02
C TYR A 68 14.46 8.26 -11.37
N THR A 69 14.42 9.55 -11.64
CA THR A 69 15.34 10.50 -11.03
C THR A 69 14.58 11.76 -10.71
N THR A 70 14.62 12.17 -9.44
CA THR A 70 13.96 13.38 -8.96
C THR A 70 14.97 14.32 -8.33
N ASN A 71 14.73 15.62 -8.43
CA ASN A 71 15.54 16.62 -7.76
C ASN A 71 15.16 16.64 -6.28
N TYR A 72 16.06 16.20 -5.41
CA TYR A 72 15.82 16.13 -3.98
C TYR A 72 16.37 17.37 -3.27
N GLY A 73 15.43 18.15 -2.73
CA GLY A 73 15.68 19.39 -1.99
C GLY A 73 16.19 19.17 -0.56
N GLY A 74 15.82 18.08 0.10
CA GLY A 74 16.30 17.59 1.41
C GLY A 74 16.36 18.61 2.57
N PRO A 75 15.73 18.36 3.73
CA PRO A 75 15.68 19.33 4.84
C PRO A 75 17.07 19.68 5.44
N LYS A 76 18.09 18.86 5.20
CA LYS A 76 19.48 19.10 5.64
C LYS A 76 20.37 19.75 4.58
N ARG A 77 19.84 20.10 3.40
CA ARG A 77 20.63 20.73 2.34
C ARG A 77 20.64 22.24 2.58
N LYS A 78 21.68 22.71 3.27
CA LYS A 78 21.88 24.13 3.63
C LYS A 78 22.21 25.02 2.43
N ASP A 79 22.64 24.44 1.31
CA ASP A 79 23.03 25.16 0.12
C ASP A 79 22.27 24.62 -1.10
N LEU A 80 21.28 25.40 -1.57
CA LEU A 80 20.42 25.06 -2.72
C LEU A 80 21.16 25.11 -4.07
N LYS A 81 22.43 25.53 -4.08
CA LYS A 81 23.24 25.72 -5.30
C LYS A 81 23.58 24.43 -6.03
N ASN A 82 23.65 23.31 -5.31
CA ASN A 82 23.82 21.99 -5.93
C ASN A 82 22.46 21.29 -5.94
N SER A 83 21.89 20.93 -7.08
CA SER A 83 20.72 20.04 -7.13
C SER A 83 21.19 18.60 -6.93
N TYR A 84 20.78 17.92 -5.87
CA TYR A 84 21.01 16.48 -5.74
C TYR A 84 19.91 15.76 -6.51
N GLN A 85 20.33 14.96 -7.48
CA GLN A 85 19.45 14.06 -8.19
C GLN A 85 19.39 12.74 -7.43
N LEU A 86 18.23 12.39 -6.90
CA LEU A 86 17.98 11.12 -6.23
C LEU A 86 17.56 10.09 -7.29
N PRO A 87 18.43 9.12 -7.64
CA PRO A 87 18.04 8.01 -8.50
C PRO A 87 17.20 7.00 -7.72
N ALA A 88 16.21 6.40 -8.36
CA ALA A 88 15.41 5.32 -7.81
C ALA A 88 15.02 4.32 -8.91
N THR A 89 14.72 3.09 -8.52
CA THR A 89 14.15 2.08 -9.41
C THR A 89 12.72 1.80 -8.97
N ILE A 90 11.77 2.35 -9.71
CA ILE A 90 10.34 2.30 -9.41
C ILE A 90 9.64 1.23 -10.24
N LEU A 91 8.40 0.90 -9.89
CA LEU A 91 7.49 0.16 -10.76
C LEU A 91 6.72 1.11 -11.67
N ILE A 92 6.36 0.66 -12.87
CA ILE A 92 5.52 1.40 -13.83
C ILE A 92 4.30 0.60 -14.26
N ASP A 93 3.23 1.31 -14.63
CA ASP A 93 1.96 0.76 -15.12
C ASP A 93 1.40 -0.34 -14.19
N VAL A 94 1.29 -0.01 -12.91
CA VAL A 94 0.91 -0.97 -11.88
C VAL A 94 -0.61 -1.07 -11.76
N CYS A 95 -1.10 -2.27 -11.47
CA CYS A 95 -2.49 -2.53 -11.14
C CYS A 95 -2.58 -3.62 -10.08
N TYR A 96 -3.39 -3.38 -9.05
CA TYR A 96 -3.55 -4.28 -7.91
C TYR A 96 -5.02 -4.45 -7.54
N ARG A 97 -5.41 -5.66 -7.14
CA ARG A 97 -6.63 -5.90 -6.36
C ARG A 97 -6.26 -6.14 -4.92
N ILE A 98 -6.82 -5.34 -4.02
CA ILE A 98 -6.53 -5.35 -2.60
C ILE A 98 -7.71 -5.95 -1.85
N TYR A 99 -7.39 -6.76 -0.85
CA TYR A 99 -8.33 -7.39 0.05
C TYR A 99 -7.96 -7.06 1.49
N GLY A 100 -8.98 -6.89 2.33
CA GLY A 100 -8.79 -6.67 3.75
C GLY A 100 -10.04 -6.94 4.55
N ILE A 101 -9.91 -6.90 5.87
CA ILE A 101 -11.02 -7.07 6.83
C ILE A 101 -10.95 -5.93 7.84
N ALA A 102 -12.08 -5.37 8.23
CA ALA A 102 -12.11 -4.37 9.30
C ALA A 102 -11.81 -5.05 10.66
N GLU A 103 -10.78 -4.56 11.34
CA GLU A 103 -10.36 -5.04 12.67
C GLU A 103 -10.35 -3.91 13.70
N GLU A 104 -10.44 -4.28 14.97
CA GLU A 104 -10.35 -3.33 16.08
C GLU A 104 -8.93 -2.78 16.20
N ARG A 105 -8.82 -1.45 16.32
CA ARG A 105 -7.55 -0.75 16.58
C ARG A 105 -7.42 -0.35 18.04
N ALA A 106 -8.54 0.00 18.65
CA ALA A 106 -8.63 0.49 20.02
C ALA A 106 -9.94 0.02 20.63
N VAL A 107 -10.16 0.35 21.91
CA VAL A 107 -11.36 -0.06 22.66
C VAL A 107 -12.63 0.24 21.87
N LYS A 108 -13.46 -0.79 21.71
CA LYS A 108 -14.74 -0.72 21.03
C LYS A 108 -15.62 0.39 21.64
N PRO A 109 -16.12 1.34 20.83
CA PRO A 109 -17.07 2.33 21.30
C PRO A 109 -18.35 1.66 21.82
N LEU A 110 -18.89 2.19 22.91
CA LEU A 110 -20.17 1.77 23.47
C LEU A 110 -21.28 1.91 22.41
N HIS A 111 -22.14 0.88 22.32
CA HIS A 111 -23.41 0.90 21.57
C HIS A 111 -23.32 1.07 20.04
N THR A 112 -22.13 0.93 19.43
CA THR A 112 -21.98 1.03 17.96
C THR A 112 -21.18 -0.13 17.39
N ASN A 113 -21.63 -0.65 16.25
CA ASN A 113 -20.85 -1.59 15.44
C ASN A 113 -19.84 -0.81 14.57
N HIS A 114 -18.76 -0.35 15.19
CA HIS A 114 -17.74 0.48 14.55
C HIS A 114 -17.02 -0.20 13.36
N LEU A 115 -16.92 -1.54 13.33
CA LEU A 115 -16.34 -2.29 12.22
C LEU A 115 -17.22 -2.21 10.97
N HIS A 116 -18.53 -2.45 11.13
CA HIS A 116 -19.52 -2.26 10.06
C HIS A 116 -19.53 -0.81 9.56
N HIS A 117 -19.51 0.15 10.48
CA HIS A 117 -19.47 1.56 10.13
C HIS A 117 -18.23 1.93 9.29
N LEU A 118 -17.05 1.41 9.65
CA LEU A 118 -15.84 1.62 8.86
C LEU A 118 -15.97 1.01 7.45
N GLN A 119 -16.50 -0.20 7.33
CA GLN A 119 -16.73 -0.87 6.05
C GLN A 119 -17.67 -0.05 5.16
N GLU A 120 -18.84 0.36 5.68
CA GLU A 120 -19.80 1.18 4.93
C GLU A 120 -19.20 2.54 4.52
N MET A 121 -18.48 3.20 5.45
CA MET A 121 -17.79 4.45 5.14
C MET A 121 -16.78 4.27 4.01
N PHE A 122 -15.99 3.20 4.04
CA PHE A 122 -15.01 2.88 3.02
C PHE A 122 -15.67 2.65 1.66
N MET A 123 -16.66 1.76 1.58
CA MET A 123 -17.34 1.41 0.32
C MET A 123 -18.05 2.62 -0.29
N ARG A 124 -18.73 3.43 0.52
CA ARG A 124 -19.39 4.65 0.06
C ARG A 124 -18.39 5.68 -0.47
N ARG A 125 -17.24 5.83 0.18
CA ARG A 125 -16.18 6.76 -0.25
C ARG A 125 -15.52 6.30 -1.55
N LEU A 126 -15.24 5.01 -1.66
CA LEU A 126 -14.73 4.38 -2.86
C LEU A 126 -15.67 4.61 -4.06
N GLU A 127 -16.97 4.41 -3.87
CA GLU A 127 -17.98 4.62 -4.92
C GLU A 127 -18.10 6.09 -5.35
N LYS A 128 -17.94 7.03 -4.42
CA LYS A 128 -17.99 8.47 -4.71
C LYS A 128 -16.65 9.08 -5.16
N GLY A 129 -15.56 8.31 -5.15
CA GLY A 129 -14.21 8.84 -5.37
C GLY A 129 -13.78 9.86 -4.30
N GLN A 130 -14.27 9.72 -3.07
CA GLN A 130 -13.95 10.62 -1.95
C GLN A 130 -12.92 9.97 -1.03
N PHE A 131 -11.93 10.74 -0.58
CA PHE A 131 -10.87 10.25 0.29
C PHE A 131 -10.72 11.11 1.55
N TYR A 132 -10.22 10.54 2.64
CA TYR A 132 -9.80 11.30 3.80
C TYR A 132 -8.56 12.15 3.46
N GLU A 133 -7.61 11.53 2.78
CA GLU A 133 -6.44 12.15 2.17
C GLU A 133 -6.15 11.44 0.84
N MET A 134 -5.48 12.11 -0.09
CA MET A 134 -5.16 11.50 -1.39
C MET A 134 -4.27 10.26 -1.18
N PRO A 135 -4.72 9.05 -1.58
CA PRO A 135 -3.88 7.87 -1.50
C PRO A 135 -2.68 8.00 -2.44
N CYS A 136 -1.58 7.34 -2.11
CA CYS A 136 -0.40 7.29 -2.95
C CYS A 136 0.15 5.87 -3.04
N LEU A 137 0.86 5.58 -4.13
CA LEU A 137 1.50 4.30 -4.41
C LEU A 137 2.94 4.33 -3.90
N GLY A 138 3.07 4.41 -2.58
CA GLY A 138 4.35 4.44 -1.87
C GLY A 138 4.82 5.88 -1.61
N TRP A 139 5.39 6.54 -2.61
CA TRP A 139 5.77 7.96 -2.48
C TRP A 139 4.59 8.86 -2.83
N ARG A 140 4.49 10.03 -2.17
CA ARG A 140 3.42 11.01 -2.41
C ARG A 140 3.36 11.54 -3.85
N GLU A 141 4.47 11.46 -4.57
CA GLU A 141 4.56 11.82 -6.00
C GLU A 141 3.75 10.87 -6.90
N PHE A 142 3.55 9.62 -6.47
CA PHE A 142 2.89 8.59 -7.25
C PHE A 142 1.43 8.46 -6.84
N VAL A 143 0.58 9.26 -7.47
CA VAL A 143 -0.88 9.24 -7.28
C VAL A 143 -1.50 8.16 -8.17
N PRO A 144 -2.48 7.38 -7.68
CA PRO A 144 -3.19 6.41 -8.50
C PRO A 144 -4.10 7.10 -9.52
N ASN A 145 -4.19 6.52 -10.72
CA ASN A 145 -5.08 6.98 -11.78
C ASN A 145 -6.48 6.35 -11.65
N TYR A 146 -6.61 5.27 -10.87
CA TYR A 146 -7.87 4.59 -10.59
C TYR A 146 -7.86 4.03 -9.18
N ILE A 147 -8.96 4.22 -8.45
CA ILE A 147 -9.27 3.56 -7.18
C ILE A 147 -10.77 3.26 -7.19
N GLY A 148 -11.18 1.99 -7.08
CA GLY A 148 -12.59 1.66 -7.24
C GLY A 148 -12.94 0.19 -7.06
N LYS A 149 -14.13 -0.18 -7.52
CA LYS A 149 -14.56 -1.59 -7.63
C LYS A 149 -13.67 -2.33 -8.62
N PHE A 150 -13.69 -3.66 -8.57
CA PHE A 150 -12.96 -4.45 -9.57
C PHE A 150 -13.52 -4.20 -10.97
N ARG A 151 -12.62 -3.94 -11.92
CA ARG A 151 -12.98 -3.84 -13.33
C ARG A 151 -12.99 -5.23 -13.94
N GLU A 152 -13.96 -5.52 -14.82
CA GLU A 152 -14.07 -6.81 -15.50
C GLU A 152 -12.86 -7.13 -16.40
N ALA A 153 -12.28 -6.08 -17.01
CA ALA A 153 -11.09 -6.21 -17.85
C ALA A 153 -9.82 -6.57 -17.07
N THR A 154 -9.78 -6.25 -15.77
CA THR A 154 -8.61 -6.49 -14.93
C THR A 154 -8.50 -7.97 -14.59
N LYS A 155 -7.37 -8.58 -14.90
CA LYS A 155 -7.07 -9.98 -14.59
C LYS A 155 -5.81 -10.06 -13.76
N VAL A 156 -5.75 -11.05 -12.87
CA VAL A 156 -4.55 -11.34 -12.09
C VAL A 156 -3.48 -11.90 -13.03
N GLU A 157 -2.24 -11.46 -12.84
CA GLU A 157 -1.09 -11.98 -13.56
C GLU A 157 -0.70 -13.35 -12.98
N SER A 158 -1.43 -14.39 -13.38
CA SER A 158 -1.33 -15.72 -12.79
C SER A 158 -0.02 -16.46 -13.11
N SER A 159 0.79 -16.00 -14.06
CA SER A 159 2.09 -16.62 -14.32
C SER A 159 3.20 -16.15 -13.38
N LEU A 160 2.89 -15.22 -12.46
CA LEU A 160 3.88 -14.58 -11.61
C LEU A 160 4.22 -15.43 -10.39
N GLU A 161 5.48 -15.89 -10.34
CA GLU A 161 6.08 -16.61 -9.22
C GLU A 161 7.35 -15.87 -8.78
N ILE A 162 7.34 -15.26 -7.59
CA ILE A 162 8.49 -14.51 -7.06
C ILE A 162 8.68 -14.83 -5.59
N ASN A 163 9.89 -15.26 -5.23
CA ASN A 163 10.35 -15.31 -3.85
C ASN A 163 10.89 -13.94 -3.42
N ILE A 164 10.40 -13.43 -2.30
CA ILE A 164 10.87 -12.22 -1.63
C ILE A 164 11.56 -12.65 -0.32
N PRO A 165 12.90 -12.68 -0.28
CA PRO A 165 13.64 -13.19 0.87
C PRO A 165 13.33 -12.43 2.17
N SER A 166 13.16 -11.12 2.09
CA SER A 166 12.80 -10.27 3.23
C SER A 166 11.95 -9.10 2.74
N MET A 167 10.73 -8.98 3.26
CA MET A 167 9.82 -7.88 2.97
C MET A 167 9.50 -7.09 4.24
N LEU A 168 9.56 -5.77 4.15
CA LEU A 168 9.03 -4.90 5.20
C LEU A 168 7.52 -5.15 5.37
N HIS A 169 7.10 -5.46 6.59
CA HIS A 169 5.70 -5.63 6.95
C HIS A 169 5.12 -4.31 7.49
N SER A 170 5.68 -3.81 8.59
CA SER A 170 5.27 -2.57 9.26
C SER A 170 6.47 -1.85 9.87
N VAL A 171 6.35 -0.53 10.09
CA VAL A 171 7.39 0.30 10.73
C VAL A 171 6.97 0.78 12.12
N PHE A 172 5.66 1.03 12.28
CA PHE A 172 5.07 1.59 13.49
C PHE A 172 3.83 0.75 13.85
N GLU A 173 3.92 -0.07 14.89
CA GLU A 173 2.75 -0.77 15.44
C GLU A 173 1.95 0.13 16.39
N SER A 174 2.66 0.91 17.22
CA SER A 174 2.14 1.97 18.07
C SER A 174 2.73 3.33 17.65
N ASN A 175 2.08 4.43 18.05
CA ASN A 175 2.47 5.80 17.66
C ASN A 175 3.78 6.29 18.30
N GLU A 176 4.57 5.44 18.95
CA GLU A 176 5.54 5.90 19.96
C GLU A 176 7.00 5.49 19.69
N ALA A 177 7.29 4.50 18.83
CA ALA A 177 8.67 4.15 18.49
C ALA A 177 8.86 3.55 17.09
N TYR A 178 10.02 3.83 16.49
CA TYR A 178 10.50 3.15 15.29
C TYR A 178 10.80 1.68 15.60
N SER A 179 10.02 0.75 15.05
CA SER A 179 10.17 -0.69 15.28
C SER A 179 9.79 -1.46 14.01
N PRO A 180 10.71 -1.56 13.03
CA PRO A 180 10.41 -2.19 11.76
C PRO A 180 10.32 -3.72 11.89
N ILE A 181 9.20 -4.26 11.42
CA ILE A 181 8.93 -5.69 11.38
C ILE A 181 9.08 -6.16 9.94
N TYR A 182 9.81 -7.25 9.77
CA TYR A 182 10.07 -7.89 8.48
C TYR A 182 9.51 -9.30 8.48
N LYS A 183 8.97 -9.70 7.34
CA LYS A 183 8.55 -11.06 7.06
C LYS A 183 9.55 -11.69 6.09
N GLN A 184 10.02 -12.89 6.42
CA GLN A 184 11.06 -13.59 5.66
C GLN A 184 10.45 -14.62 4.72
N ASN A 185 11.09 -14.85 3.57
CA ASN A 185 10.73 -15.88 2.59
C ASN A 185 9.26 -15.86 2.15
N ILE A 186 8.75 -14.67 1.84
CA ILE A 186 7.37 -14.50 1.37
C ILE A 186 7.33 -14.77 -0.12
N TRP A 187 6.23 -15.37 -0.58
CA TRP A 187 6.03 -15.68 -1.98
C TRP A 187 4.89 -14.88 -2.59
N ILE A 188 5.11 -14.42 -3.82
CA ILE A 188 4.04 -14.15 -4.77
C ILE A 188 3.83 -15.45 -5.54
N LYS A 189 2.66 -16.08 -5.41
CA LYS A 189 2.29 -17.29 -6.14
C LYS A 189 1.04 -17.05 -6.96
N ASN A 190 1.04 -17.45 -8.23
CA ASN A 190 -0.03 -17.16 -9.17
C ASN A 190 -0.48 -15.68 -9.16
N GLY A 191 0.46 -14.74 -9.01
CA GLY A 191 0.17 -13.31 -8.91
C GLY A 191 -0.46 -12.85 -7.59
N VAL A 192 -0.53 -13.71 -6.57
CA VAL A 192 -1.10 -13.41 -5.27
C VAL A 192 -0.02 -13.33 -4.19
N LEU A 193 -0.04 -12.26 -3.40
CA LEU A 193 0.75 -12.09 -2.19
C LEU A 193 -0.17 -12.10 -0.97
N ASN A 194 0.00 -13.07 -0.08
CA ASN A 194 -0.71 -13.14 1.21
C ASN A 194 0.10 -12.44 2.31
N TYR A 195 -0.56 -11.62 3.13
CA TYR A 195 0.08 -10.94 4.27
C TYR A 195 -0.07 -11.69 5.60
N ALA A 196 -0.97 -12.67 5.66
CA ALA A 196 -1.23 -13.46 6.86
C ALA A 196 -0.19 -14.57 7.11
N GLU A 197 0.63 -14.89 6.11
CA GLU A 197 1.72 -15.88 6.17
C GLU A 197 2.99 -15.30 6.83
#